data_AF-A0A1Q6RUL0-F1
#
_entry.id   AF-A0A1Q6RUL0-F1
#
_cell.length_a   1.000
_cell.length_b   1.000
_cell.length_c   1.000
_cell.angle_alpha   90.00
_cell.angle_beta   90.00
_cell.angle_gamma   90.00
#
_symmetry.space_group_name_H-M   'P 1'
#
loop_
_entity.id
_entity.type
_entity.pdbx_description
1 polymer ?
#
loop_
_entity_poly.entity_id
_entity_poly.type
_entity_poly.pdbx_seq_one_letter_code
_entity_poly.pdbx_strand_id
1 'polypeptide(L)'
;MRKEDFRQWLDGKIKKKPISDCISRCTTVEYALKVDLDEEYRKDNGQAVIAKLSYNARDAKANLPVPQEFNFKEGCNVVQRLTDLRSSVNRYFDFCKNG
;
A
#
# COMPACT_ATOMS: atom_id res chain seq x y z
N MET A 1 11.39 -3.12 -2.23
CA MET A 1 11.32 -2.46 -0.89
C MET A 1 12.34 -3.02 0.11
N ARG A 2 12.92 -2.15 0.95
CA ARG A 2 13.81 -2.44 2.11
C ARG A 2 13.05 -3.02 3.32
N LYS A 3 12.64 -4.29 3.22
CA LYS A 3 11.72 -4.94 4.19
C LYS A 3 12.23 -4.92 5.64
N GLU A 4 13.49 -5.31 5.86
CA GLU A 4 14.06 -5.45 7.20
C GLU A 4 14.32 -4.07 7.84
N ASP A 5 14.83 -3.10 7.08
CA ASP A 5 15.02 -1.73 7.57
C ASP A 5 13.68 -1.08 7.94
N PHE A 6 12.66 -1.26 7.09
CA PHE A 6 11.32 -0.78 7.39
C PHE A 6 10.72 -1.46 8.62
N ARG A 7 10.95 -2.76 8.79
CA ARG A 7 10.52 -3.50 9.99
C ARG A 7 11.15 -2.91 11.24
N GLN A 8 12.46 -2.65 11.22
CA GLN A 8 13.17 -2.03 12.35
C GLN A 8 12.67 -0.61 12.62
N TRP A 9 12.42 0.18 11.58
CA TRP A 9 11.88 1.55 11.72
C TRP A 9 10.46 1.58 12.30
N LEU A 10 9.66 0.54 12.04
CA LEU A 10 8.33 0.38 12.64
C LEU A 10 8.39 -0.12 14.09
N ASP A 11 9.45 -0.84 14.46
CA ASP A 11 9.67 -1.30 15.82
C ASP A 11 9.82 -0.08 16.74
N GLY A 12 9.05 -0.05 17.84
CA GLY A 12 8.96 1.12 18.71
C GLY A 12 7.97 2.22 18.27
N LYS A 13 7.49 2.23 17.02
CA LYS A 13 6.44 3.17 16.56
C LYS A 13 5.02 2.60 16.65
N ILE A 14 4.89 1.29 16.45
CA ILE A 14 3.61 0.57 16.46
C ILE A 14 3.74 -0.81 17.14
N LYS A 15 2.59 -1.43 17.49
CA LYS A 15 2.56 -2.80 18.05
C LYS A 15 3.03 -3.83 17.01
N LYS A 16 3.61 -4.95 17.47
CA LYS A 16 4.19 -6.00 16.60
C LYS A 16 3.24 -6.61 15.56
N LYS A 17 2.01 -6.96 15.94
CA LYS A 17 1.03 -7.57 15.00
C LYS A 17 0.73 -6.66 13.79
N PRO A 18 0.46 -5.36 13.99
CA PRO A 18 0.40 -4.38 12.90
C PRO A 18 1.64 -4.27 11.98
N ILE A 19 2.85 -4.60 12.46
CA ILE A 19 4.08 -4.52 11.65
C ILE A 19 4.05 -5.55 10.52
N SER A 20 3.81 -6.83 10.85
CA SER A 20 3.75 -7.90 9.85
C SER A 20 2.66 -7.68 8.81
N ASP A 21 1.48 -7.21 9.25
CA ASP A 21 0.38 -6.87 8.34
C ASP A 21 0.78 -5.71 7.41
N CYS A 22 1.47 -4.69 7.94
CA CYS A 22 1.91 -3.55 7.15
C CYS A 22 2.91 -3.96 6.06
N ILE A 23 3.92 -4.75 6.41
CA ILE A 23 4.92 -5.28 5.46
C ILE A 23 4.26 -6.17 4.40
N SER A 24 3.32 -7.02 4.81
CA SER A 24 2.59 -7.91 3.89
C SER A 24 1.74 -7.14 2.88
N ARG A 25 1.10 -6.06 3.33
CA ARG A 25 0.32 -5.16 2.45
C ARG A 25 1.23 -4.44 1.45
N CYS A 26 2.37 -3.91 1.87
CA CYS A 26 3.34 -3.31 0.93
C CYS A 26 3.84 -4.33 -0.11
N THR A 27 4.19 -5.54 0.34
CA THR A 27 4.61 -6.64 -0.56
C THR A 27 3.50 -7.01 -1.55
N THR A 28 2.23 -6.98 -1.12
CA THR A 28 1.07 -7.22 -1.99
C THR A 28 0.99 -6.16 -3.09
N VAL A 29 1.28 -4.90 -2.78
CA VAL A 29 1.27 -3.80 -3.77
C VAL A 29 2.41 -3.97 -4.77
N GLU A 30 3.64 -4.26 -4.32
CA GLU A 30 4.78 -4.55 -5.22
C GLU A 30 4.45 -5.67 -6.20
N TYR A 31 3.86 -6.76 -5.69
CA TYR A 31 3.49 -7.91 -6.51
C TYR A 31 2.35 -7.60 -7.49
N ALA A 32 1.27 -6.98 -7.02
CA ALA A 32 0.10 -6.66 -7.85
C ALA A 32 0.44 -5.68 -8.98
N LEU A 33 1.21 -4.64 -8.67
CA LEU A 33 1.58 -3.60 -9.63
C LEU A 33 2.84 -3.94 -10.43
N LYS A 34 3.58 -4.98 -10.05
CA LYS A 34 4.89 -5.37 -10.62
C LYS A 34 5.91 -4.23 -10.56
N VAL A 35 6.03 -3.62 -9.38
CA VAL A 35 6.93 -2.48 -9.12
C VAL A 35 7.77 -2.72 -7.87
N ASP A 36 8.89 -2.00 -7.74
CA ASP A 36 9.61 -1.84 -6.48
C ASP A 36 9.24 -0.49 -5.83
N LEU A 37 8.79 -0.52 -4.57
CA LEU A 37 8.35 0.70 -3.88
C LEU A 37 9.49 1.70 -3.60
N ASP A 38 10.75 1.26 -3.46
CA ASP A 38 11.88 2.19 -3.34
C ASP A 38 12.12 2.93 -4.67
N GLU A 39 12.01 2.22 -5.80
CA GLU A 39 12.16 2.83 -7.13
C GLU A 39 11.04 3.83 -7.43
N GLU A 40 9.79 3.45 -7.16
CA GLU A 40 8.63 4.32 -7.37
C GLU A 40 8.70 5.56 -6.46
N TYR A 41 9.16 5.40 -5.21
CA TYR A 41 9.39 6.55 -4.34
C TYR A 41 10.47 7.49 -4.89
N ARG A 42 11.61 6.96 -5.37
CA ARG A 42 12.67 7.79 -5.97
C ARG A 42 12.22 8.53 -7.23
N LYS A 43 11.32 7.93 -8.00
CA LYS A 43 10.84 8.46 -9.28
C LYS A 43 9.89 9.64 -9.11
N ASP A 44 8.88 9.52 -8.25
CA ASP A 44 7.83 10.53 -8.11
C ASP A 44 7.30 10.70 -6.68
N ASN A 45 8.10 10.33 -5.67
CA ASN A 45 7.67 10.21 -4.27
C ASN A 45 6.49 9.23 -4.08
N GLY A 46 6.33 8.28 -5.01
CA GLY A 46 5.32 7.23 -4.96
C GLY A 46 3.91 7.69 -5.35
N GLN A 47 3.76 8.87 -5.93
CA GLN A 47 2.45 9.44 -6.27
C GLN A 47 1.68 8.55 -7.27
N ALA A 48 2.35 7.98 -8.27
CA ALA A 48 1.72 7.05 -9.21
C ALA A 48 1.16 5.79 -8.51
N VAL A 49 1.90 5.24 -7.54
CA VAL A 49 1.44 4.09 -6.75
C VAL A 49 0.23 4.47 -5.90
N ILE A 50 0.25 5.62 -5.22
CA ILE A 50 -0.88 6.09 -4.41
C ILE A 50 -2.12 6.35 -5.27
N ALA A 51 -1.96 6.90 -6.47
CA ALA A 51 -3.07 7.12 -7.40
C ALA A 51 -3.78 5.81 -7.75
N LYS A 52 -3.04 4.73 -8.01
CA LYS A 52 -3.62 3.39 -8.27
C LYS A 52 -4.38 2.80 -7.07
N LEU A 53 -4.03 3.22 -5.85
CA LEU A 53 -4.68 2.79 -4.61
C LEU A 53 -5.81 3.74 -4.15
N SER A 54 -6.15 4.76 -4.93
CA SER A 54 -7.07 5.83 -4.50
C SER A 54 -8.55 5.57 -4.74
N TYR A 55 -8.91 4.39 -5.25
CA TYR A 55 -10.30 3.96 -5.38
C TYR A 55 -11.03 4.02 -4.04
N ASN A 56 -12.18 4.68 -4.02
CA ASN A 56 -12.90 5.00 -2.79
C ASN A 56 -14.40 4.74 -2.90
N ALA A 57 -15.14 5.05 -1.82
CA ALA A 57 -16.58 4.80 -1.75
C ALA A 57 -17.40 5.59 -2.80
N ARG A 58 -16.91 6.76 -3.24
CA ARG A 58 -17.56 7.54 -4.30
C ARG A 58 -17.44 6.83 -5.64
N ASP A 59 -16.26 6.31 -5.95
CA ASP A 59 -16.00 5.55 -7.18
C ASP A 59 -16.86 4.29 -7.23
N ALA A 60 -16.95 3.57 -6.10
CA ALA A 60 -17.83 2.42 -5.96
C ALA A 60 -19.31 2.77 -6.15
N LYS A 61 -19.78 3.86 -5.56
CA LYS A 61 -21.16 4.35 -5.74
C LYS A 61 -21.45 4.76 -7.20
N ALA A 62 -20.44 5.25 -7.90
CA ALA A 62 -20.51 5.60 -9.32
C ALA A 62 -20.34 4.39 -10.26
N ASN A 63 -20.19 3.17 -9.74
CA ASN A 63 -19.91 1.95 -10.49
C ASN A 63 -18.67 2.06 -11.39
N LEU A 64 -17.66 2.81 -10.96
CA LEU A 64 -16.38 2.87 -11.66
C LEU A 64 -15.64 1.52 -11.51
N PRO A 65 -14.83 1.13 -12.50
CA PRO A 65 -14.08 -0.13 -12.43
C PRO A 65 -13.08 -0.08 -11.27
N VAL A 66 -13.04 -1.17 -10.50
CA VAL A 66 -12.00 -1.38 -9.49
C VAL A 66 -10.64 -1.57 -10.16
N PRO A 67 -9.52 -1.17 -9.52
CA PRO A 67 -8.18 -1.46 -10.01
C PRO A 67 -7.99 -2.97 -10.24
N GLN A 68 -7.78 -3.36 -11.49
CA GLN A 68 -7.76 -4.76 -11.92
C GLN A 68 -6.47 -5.48 -11.53
N GLU A 69 -5.42 -4.74 -11.22
CA GLU A 69 -4.14 -5.27 -10.76
C GLU A 69 -4.29 -6.04 -9.44
N PHE A 70 -5.32 -5.74 -8.66
CA PHE A 70 -5.59 -6.38 -7.38
C PHE A 70 -6.71 -7.42 -7.52
N ASN A 71 -6.34 -8.69 -7.40
CA ASN A 71 -7.29 -9.81 -7.41
C ASN A 71 -8.05 -9.89 -6.09
N PHE A 72 -9.12 -9.10 -5.97
CA PHE A 72 -10.02 -9.12 -4.83
C PHE A 72 -11.01 -10.29 -4.92
N LYS A 73 -11.22 -10.98 -3.79
CA LYS A 73 -12.26 -12.02 -3.69
C LYS A 73 -13.65 -11.39 -3.82
N GLU A 74 -14.58 -12.13 -4.41
CA GLU A 74 -15.99 -11.74 -4.48
C GLU A 74 -16.57 -11.47 -3.08
N GLY A 75 -17.44 -10.46 -2.98
CA GLY A 75 -18.07 -10.05 -1.73
C GLY A 75 -17.16 -9.30 -0.74
N CYS A 76 -15.88 -9.09 -1.05
CA CYS A 76 -15.01 -8.31 -0.17
C CYS A 76 -15.24 -6.79 -0.30
N ASN A 77 -15.01 -6.07 0.80
CA ASN A 77 -15.05 -4.61 0.78
C ASN A 77 -13.77 -4.05 0.12
N VAL A 78 -13.80 -3.91 -1.20
CA VAL A 78 -12.67 -3.44 -2.02
C VAL A 78 -12.16 -2.07 -1.58
N VAL A 79 -13.07 -1.16 -1.22
CA VAL A 79 -12.71 0.19 -0.73
C VAL A 79 -11.87 0.10 0.55
N GLN A 80 -12.30 -0.71 1.51
CA GLN A 80 -11.53 -0.91 2.74
C GLN A 80 -10.18 -1.56 2.45
N ARG A 81 -10.14 -2.57 1.57
CA ARG A 81 -8.88 -3.25 1.21
C ARG A 81 -7.88 -2.30 0.57
N LEU A 82 -8.30 -1.49 -0.39
CA LEU A 82 -7.42 -0.50 -1.03
C LEU A 82 -6.99 0.60 -0.05
N THR A 83 -7.88 1.00 0.86
CA THR A 83 -7.53 1.94 1.95
C THR A 83 -6.46 1.38 2.87
N ASP A 84 -6.55 0.10 3.25
CA ASP A 84 -5.55 -0.57 4.08
C ASP A 84 -4.19 -0.66 3.35
N LEU A 85 -4.20 -1.04 2.07
CA LEU A 85 -2.99 -1.10 1.23
C LEU A 85 -2.35 0.29 1.13
N ARG A 86 -3.12 1.32 0.80
CA ARG A 86 -2.67 2.71 0.70
C ARG A 86 -2.06 3.20 2.02
N SER A 87 -2.68 2.87 3.15
CA SER A 87 -2.18 3.28 4.47
C SER A 87 -0.82 2.66 4.78
N SER A 88 -0.63 1.38 4.44
CA SER A 88 0.67 0.71 4.60
C SER A 88 1.74 1.28 3.67
N VAL A 89 1.40 1.53 2.40
CA VAL A 89 2.32 2.13 1.43
C VAL A 89 2.72 3.56 1.82
N ASN A 90 1.77 4.40 2.24
CA ASN A 90 2.08 5.73 2.76
C ASN A 90 3.06 5.67 3.93
N ARG A 91 2.88 4.72 4.85
CA ARG A 91 3.81 4.52 5.97
C ARG A 91 5.19 4.06 5.51
N TYR A 92 5.28 3.28 4.44
CA TYR A 92 6.56 2.93 3.82
C TYR A 92 7.24 4.15 3.17
N PHE A 93 6.48 5.01 2.51
CA PHE A 93 7.00 6.24 1.93
C PHE A 93 7.41 7.27 3.01
N ASP A 94 6.72 7.30 4.15
CA ASP A 94 7.17 8.05 5.33
C ASP A 94 8.51 7.52 5.85
N PHE A 95 8.71 6.20 5.83
CA PHE A 95 10.02 5.61 6.12
C PHE A 95 11.06 6.02 5.07
N CYS A 96 10.73 6.00 3.78
CA CYS A 96 11.67 6.43 2.73
C CYS A 96 12.09 7.90 2.86
N LYS A 97 11.21 8.74 3.40
CA LYS A 97 11.47 10.16 3.64
C LYS A 97 12.33 10.43 4.87
N ASN A 98 12.13 9.66 5.95
CA ASN A 98 12.65 9.98 7.30
C ASN A 98 13.58 8.91 7.88
N GLY A 99 13.83 7.83 7.16
CA GLY A 99 14.62 6.67 7.57
C GLY A 99 15.96 6.58 6.86
#